data_AF-A0A4R5C8V7-F1
#
_entry.id   AF-A0A4R5C8V7-F1
#
_cell.length_a   1.000
_cell.length_b   1.000
_cell.length_c   1.000
_cell.angle_alpha   90.00
_cell.angle_beta   90.00
_cell.angle_gamma   90.00
#
_symmetry.space_group_name_H-M   'P 1'
#
loop_
_entity.id
_entity.type
_entity.pdbx_description
1 polymer ?
#
loop_
_entity_poly.entity_id
_entity_poly.type
_entity_poly.pdbx_seq_one_letter_code
_entity_poly.pdbx_strand_id
1 'polypeptide(L)' 'MYAWIWRRLPGTWQAKTALAVLLAVVAAVVLWYVVFPWLEPKVQFDHGVVDGTPSSPAKPG' A
#
# COMPACT_ATOMS: atom_id res chain seq x y z
N MET A 1 -23.97 -21.53 11.43
CA MET A 1 -23.99 -21.65 9.94
C MET A 1 -22.63 -21.69 9.26
N TYR A 2 -21.54 -21.12 9.79
CA TYR A 2 -20.20 -21.30 9.17
C TYR A 2 -19.40 -22.49 9.75
N ALA A 3 -19.80 -23.00 10.92
CA ALA A 3 -19.09 -24.08 11.62
C ALA A 3 -18.98 -25.40 10.82
N TRP A 4 -19.93 -25.68 9.91
CA TRP A 4 -19.94 -26.92 9.12
C TRP A 4 -18.90 -26.90 7.99
N ILE A 5 -18.73 -25.76 7.31
CA ILE A 5 -17.68 -25.55 6.29
C ILE A 5 -16.28 -25.62 6.91
N TRP A 6 -16.15 -25.12 8.15
CA TRP A 6 -14.92 -25.16 8.92
C TRP A 6 -14.53 -26.60 9.35
N ARG A 7 -15.37 -27.60 9.12
CA ARG A 7 -15.17 -28.99 9.58
C ARG A 7 -14.85 -29.96 8.43
N ARG A 8 -14.87 -29.48 7.18
CA ARG A 8 -14.58 -30.25 5.95
C ARG A 8 -13.17 -30.03 5.40
N LEU A 9 -12.43 -29.04 5.92
CA LEU A 9 -11.00 -28.93 5.65
C LEU A 9 -10.24 -29.93 6.54
N PRO A 10 -9.45 -30.87 5.98
CA PRO A 10 -8.60 -31.74 6.78
C PRO A 10 -7.51 -30.88 7.44
N GLY A 11 -7.65 -30.62 8.73
CA GLY A 11 -6.69 -29.83 9.50
C GLY A 11 -7.31 -29.12 10.70
N THR A 12 -6.58 -29.14 11.81
CA THR A 12 -6.93 -28.54 13.11
C THR A 12 -7.01 -27.01 13.04
N TRP A 13 -7.39 -26.33 14.14
CA TRP A 13 -7.48 -24.85 14.21
C TRP A 13 -6.23 -24.15 13.62
N GLN A 14 -5.06 -24.74 13.84
CA GLN A 14 -3.77 -24.31 13.28
C GLN A 14 -3.80 -24.09 11.77
N ALA A 15 -4.47 -24.95 10.99
CA ALA A 15 -4.52 -24.84 9.52
C ALA A 15 -5.30 -23.60 9.07
N LYS A 16 -6.36 -23.24 9.79
CA LYS A 16 -7.13 -22.02 9.49
C LYS A 16 -6.41 -20.76 9.88
N THR A 17 -5.74 -20.78 11.04
CA THR A 17 -4.89 -19.67 11.47
C THR A 17 -3.74 -19.50 10.48
N ALA A 18 -3.13 -20.60 10.03
CA ALA A 18 -2.08 -20.57 9.00
C ALA A 18 -2.60 -20.00 7.68
N LEU A 19 -3.80 -20.36 7.22
CA LEU A 19 -4.40 -19.80 6.01
C LEU A 19 -4.72 -18.31 6.15
N ALA A 20 -5.26 -17.87 7.29
CA ALA A 20 -5.53 -16.46 7.55
C ALA A 20 -4.24 -15.63 7.60
N VAL A 21 -3.20 -16.15 8.26
CA VAL A 21 -1.87 -15.54 8.28
C VAL A 21 -1.28 -15.48 6.88
N LEU A 22 -1.40 -16.57 6.09
CA LEU A 22 -0.94 -16.61 4.71
C LEU A 22 -1.61 -15.53 3.87
N LEU A 23 -2.94 -15.38 3.96
CA LEU A 23 -3.68 -14.33 3.25
C LEU A 23 -3.23 -12.93 3.68
N ALA A 24 -3.02 -12.70 4.97
CA ALA A 24 -2.52 -11.42 5.47
C ALA A 24 -1.12 -11.11 4.94
N VAL A 25 -0.22 -12.10 4.93
CA VAL A 25 1.14 -11.96 4.37
C VAL A 25 1.08 -11.67 2.88
N VAL A 26 0.26 -12.40 2.11
CA VAL A 26 0.07 -12.15 0.68
C VAL A 26 -0.44 -10.73 0.44
N ALA A 27 -1.42 -10.26 1.20
CA ALA A 27 -1.92 -8.89 1.08
C ALA A 27 -0.84 -7.85 1.40
N ALA A 28 -0.05 -8.05 2.46
CA ALA A 28 1.05 -7.17 2.82
C ALA A 28 2.13 -7.10 1.71
N VAL A 29 2.48 -8.25 1.13
CA VAL A 29 3.42 -8.33 -0.01
C VAL A 29 2.87 -7.59 -1.22
N VAL A 30 1.59 -7.77 -1.56
CA VAL A 30 0.96 -7.05 -2.67
C VAL A 30 0.95 -5.54 -2.41
N LEU A 31 0.59 -5.11 -1.20
CA LEU A 31 0.64 -3.70 -0.83
C LEU A 31 2.06 -3.13 -1.00
N TRP A 32 3.06 -3.85 -0.52
CA TRP A 32 4.45 -3.40 -0.55
C TRP A 32 5.06 -3.37 -1.96
N TYR A 33 4.86 -4.42 -2.75
CA TYR A 33 5.53 -4.56 -4.06
C TYR A 33 4.67 -4.14 -5.26
N VAL A 34 3.36 -3.94 -5.08
CA VAL A 34 2.46 -3.53 -6.18
C VAL A 34 1.87 -2.16 -5.92
N VAL A 35 1.31 -1.94 -4.72
CA VAL A 35 0.60 -0.69 -4.43
C VAL A 35 1.57 0.48 -4.25
N PHE A 36 2.71 0.30 -3.56
CA PHE A 36 3.73 1.35 -3.45
C PHE A 36 4.31 1.76 -4.82
N PRO A 37 4.76 0.84 -5.69
CA PRO A 37 5.23 1.22 -7.03
C PRO A 37 4.15 1.88 -7.88
N TRP A 38 2.87 1.55 -7.66
CA TRP A 38 1.75 2.20 -8.34
C TRP A 38 1.40 3.59 -7.76
N LEU A 39 1.72 3.83 -6.49
CA LEU A 39 1.57 5.10 -5.78
C LEU A 39 2.73 6.06 -6.06
N GLU A 40 3.94 5.57 -6.26
CA GLU A 40 5.13 6.38 -6.52
C GLU A 40 4.92 7.41 -7.65
N PRO A 41 4.33 7.03 -8.81
CA PRO A 41 3.93 8.00 -9.82
C PRO A 41 2.92 9.02 -9.30
N LYS A 42 1.94 8.64 -8.49
CA LYS A 42 0.85 9.56 -8.08
C LYS A 42 1.27 10.55 -7.00
N VAL A 43 2.22 10.19 -6.14
CA VAL A 43 2.70 11.04 -5.05
C VAL A 43 3.68 12.11 -5.56
N GLN A 44 4.44 11.82 -6.62
CA GLN A 44 5.46 12.73 -7.15
C GLN A 44 4.90 13.84 -8.06
N PHE A 45 3.60 13.86 -8.38
CA PHE A 45 3.06 14.81 -9.37
C PHE A 45 2.14 15.91 -8.83
N ASP A 46 1.79 15.98 -7.53
CA ASP A 46 0.85 17.03 -7.12
C ASP A 46 1.54 18.38 -6.90
N HIS A 47 2.52 18.55 -6.01
CA HIS A 47 3.10 19.90 -5.81
C HIS A 47 4.60 19.87 -5.48
N GLY A 48 5.41 20.14 -6.50
CA GLY A 48 6.74 20.69 -6.27
C GLY A 48 6.59 22.01 -5.52
N VAL A 49 7.07 22.06 -4.28
CA VAL A 49 7.17 23.26 -3.44
C VAL A 49 8.30 24.17 -3.97
N VAL A 50 8.22 24.58 -5.24
CA VAL A 50 9.25 25.41 -5.88
C VAL A 50 8.66 26.58 -6.68
N ASP A 51 7.59 27.19 -6.19
CA ASP A 51 7.32 28.60 -6.51
C ASP A 51 8.08 29.51 -5.53
N GLY A 52 9.40 29.32 -5.49
CA GLY A 52 10.34 30.04 -4.64
C GLY A 52 11.30 30.90 -5.47
N THR A 53 10.79 31.76 -6.36
CA THR A 53 11.60 32.87 -6.89
C THR A 53 11.05 34.21 -6.40
N PRO A 54 11.37 34.65 -5.18
CA PRO A 54 11.33 36.05 -4.83
C PRO A 54 12.69 36.67 -5.15
N SER A 55 12.96 37.00 -6.42
CA SER A 55 13.99 38.00 -6.75
C SER A 55 13.90 38.41 -8.22
N SER A 56 13.05 39.40 -8.48
CA SER A 56 13.35 40.38 -9.52
C SER A 56 14.15 41.49 -8.83
N PRO A 57 15.49 41.54 -8.94
CA PRO A 57 16.23 42.69 -8.45
C PRO A 57 15.96 43.85 -9.41
N ALA A 58 15.47 44.94 -8.82
CA ALA A 58 15.43 46.32 -9.30
C ALA A 58 15.87 46.58 -10.75
N LYS A 59 14.92 47.03 -11.58
CA LYS A 59 15.18 47.67 -12.87
C LYS A 59 15.97 48.97 -12.65
N PRO A 60 17.16 49.16 -13.25
CA PRO A 60 17.76 50.48 -13.43
C PRO A 60 17.22 51.07 -14.75
N GLY A 61 16.65 52.28 -14.66
CA GLY A 61 16.15 53.04 -15.81
C GLY A 61 15.35 54.24 -15.35
#